data_AF-A0AAV0PJ27-F1
#
_entry.id   AF-A0AAV0PJ27-F1
#
_cell.length_a   1.000
_cell.length_b   1.000
_cell.length_c   1.000
_cell.angle_alpha   90.00
_cell.angle_beta   90.00
_cell.angle_gamma   90.00
#
_symmetry.space_group_name_H-M   'P 1'
#
loop_
_entity.id
_entity.type
_entity.pdbx_description
1 polymer ?
#
loop_
_entity_poly.entity_id
_entity_poly.type
_entity_poly.pdbx_seq_one_letter_code
_entity_poly.pdbx_strand_id
1 'polypeptide(L)'
;MMQMRRPPRVSMSRCLGVFLFIGCFLVPASLARFIVEKNSLRVTSPEKIKGTYDTAIGNFGIPKYGGSMAGVVVYPKDNKNGCREFADFGISFKSKAGALPTFVLVDRGDCFFALKVWNVQKAGASAVLVADDIDEALITMDTPQEDGSSAKYVENITIPSALIEKSFSDILKKSLSNGDMVNVNLDWREAVPHPDDRVEYELWTNSNDECGVKCDMLMEFVKDFKGPAQILERGGYTQFTPHYITWYCPQAFTLSRQCKSQCINHGRYCAPDPEQDFSIGYEGKDVVLENLRQLCVYKVANETHRPWTWWDYVTDFQIRCPMKEKKYNKECSDSVIRSLGILIFPLSCMPLIRNHYVGESE
;
A
#
# COMPACT_ATOMS: atom_id res chain seq x y z
N MET A 1 4.39 -9.28 -59.88
CA MET A 1 5.50 -9.58 -60.81
C MET A 1 6.64 -8.61 -60.51
N MET A 2 7.74 -9.14 -60.00
CA MET A 2 9.13 -8.74 -60.26
C MET A 2 9.48 -7.25 -60.42
N GLN A 3 10.12 -6.72 -59.37
CA GLN A 3 11.34 -5.90 -59.36
C GLN A 3 11.79 -5.05 -60.58
N MET A 4 12.21 -3.84 -60.20
CA MET A 4 13.42 -3.10 -60.61
C MET A 4 13.49 -2.43 -62.00
N ARG A 5 13.54 -1.09 -61.98
CA ARG A 5 14.54 -0.29 -62.73
C ARG A 5 15.02 0.92 -61.90
N ARG A 6 16.33 1.02 -61.71
CA ARG A 6 17.17 2.20 -61.35
C ARG A 6 17.59 2.92 -62.66
N PRO A 7 18.38 4.04 -62.69
CA PRO A 7 18.55 5.24 -61.83
C PRO A 7 18.39 6.53 -62.74
N PRO A 8 18.97 7.76 -62.56
CA PRO A 8 20.36 8.11 -62.22
C PRO A 8 20.55 9.14 -61.09
N ARG A 9 21.80 9.20 -60.61
CA ARG A 9 22.38 10.18 -59.69
C ARG A 9 22.39 11.58 -60.30
N VAL A 10 22.10 12.60 -59.48
CA VAL A 10 22.68 13.94 -59.64
C VAL A 10 23.33 14.38 -58.33
N SER A 11 24.49 14.99 -58.52
CA SER A 11 25.54 15.43 -57.63
C SER A 11 25.13 16.48 -56.58
N MET A 12 25.54 16.20 -55.33
CA MET A 12 26.35 17.06 -54.45
C MET A 12 26.01 18.55 -54.35
N SER A 13 25.48 18.94 -53.18
CA SER A 13 25.96 20.16 -52.53
C SER A 13 25.85 20.02 -51.01
N ARG A 14 26.97 20.32 -50.34
CA ARG A 14 27.16 20.22 -48.90
C ARG A 14 26.45 21.40 -48.21
N CYS A 15 25.46 21.12 -47.37
CA CYS A 15 25.08 22.02 -46.29
C CYS A 15 25.36 21.31 -44.95
N LEU A 16 26.23 21.91 -44.14
CA LEU A 16 26.44 21.53 -42.74
C LEU A 16 25.10 21.72 -42.00
N GLY A 17 24.41 20.62 -41.71
CA GLY A 17 23.28 20.59 -40.80
C GLY A 17 23.76 20.12 -39.42
N VAL A 18 23.64 21.00 -38.43
CA VAL A 18 23.85 20.72 -37.01
C VAL A 18 22.89 19.58 -36.60
N PHE A 19 23.44 18.41 -36.29
CA PHE A 19 22.68 17.31 -35.67
C PHE A 19 22.41 17.69 -34.21
N LEU A 20 21.23 18.26 -33.94
CA LEU A 20 20.69 18.28 -32.58
C LEU A 20 20.20 16.86 -32.28
N PHE A 21 20.99 16.10 -31.52
CA PHE A 21 20.54 14.85 -30.91
C PHE A 21 19.45 15.18 -29.88
N ILE A 22 18.19 15.13 -30.29
CA ILE A 22 17.05 15.10 -29.37
C ILE A 22 17.03 13.69 -28.78
N GLY A 23 17.68 13.53 -27.63
CA GLY A 23 17.52 12.35 -26.80
C GLY A 23 16.09 12.32 -26.27
N CYS A 24 15.23 11.51 -26.89
CA CYS A 24 13.97 11.09 -26.28
C CYS A 24 14.31 10.26 -25.04
N PHE A 25 14.39 10.91 -23.88
CA PHE A 25 14.21 10.23 -22.60
C PHE A 25 12.74 9.81 -22.53
N LEU A 26 12.48 8.59 -23.00
CA LEU A 26 11.26 7.85 -22.67
C LEU A 26 11.33 7.58 -21.17
N VAL A 27 10.77 8.48 -20.37
CA VAL A 27 10.48 8.20 -18.96
C VAL A 27 9.41 7.10 -18.98
N PRO A 28 9.67 5.90 -18.44
CA PRO A 28 8.64 4.88 -18.36
C PRO A 28 7.50 5.44 -17.49
N ALA A 29 6.27 5.37 -18.00
CA ALA A 29 5.10 5.55 -17.16
C ALA A 29 5.20 4.49 -16.04
N SER A 30 5.38 4.96 -14.81
CA SER A 30 5.33 4.13 -13.61
C SER A 30 3.91 3.57 -13.51
N LEU A 31 3.72 2.36 -14.03
CA LEU A 31 2.56 1.53 -13.72
C LEU A 31 2.66 1.23 -12.22
N ALA A 32 1.82 1.88 -11.42
CA ALA A 32 1.52 1.40 -10.08
C ALA A 32 0.88 0.01 -10.24
N ARG A 33 1.71 -1.02 -10.24
CA ARG A 33 1.27 -2.40 -10.09
C ARG A 33 1.19 -2.62 -8.60
N PHE A 34 0.07 -3.13 -8.09
CA PHE A 34 0.07 -3.75 -6.78
C PHE A 34 1.13 -4.87 -6.83
N ILE A 35 2.27 -4.60 -6.22
CA ILE A 35 3.34 -5.59 -6.09
C ILE A 35 2.88 -6.52 -5.00
N VAL A 36 2.53 -7.74 -5.39
CA VAL A 36 2.23 -8.80 -4.44
C VAL A 36 3.55 -9.19 -3.80
N GLU A 37 3.65 -9.03 -2.48
CA GLU A 37 4.81 -9.46 -1.70
C GLU A 37 4.93 -10.98 -1.79
N LYS A 38 5.84 -11.44 -2.66
CA LYS A 38 6.11 -12.86 -2.88
C LYS A 38 7.00 -13.37 -1.77
N ASN A 39 6.41 -14.10 -0.84
CA ASN A 39 7.17 -14.83 0.17
C ASN A 39 7.38 -16.28 -0.27
N SER A 40 8.52 -16.84 0.12
CA SER A 40 8.88 -18.20 -0.24
C SER A 40 8.30 -19.21 0.77
N LEU A 41 7.35 -20.03 0.33
CA LEU A 41 7.02 -21.28 1.01
C LEU A 41 7.91 -22.38 0.44
N ARG A 42 8.77 -22.95 1.28
CA ARG A 42 9.65 -24.04 0.89
C ARG A 42 9.08 -25.38 1.32
N VAL A 43 8.73 -26.24 0.38
CA VAL A 43 8.40 -27.64 0.68
C VAL A 43 9.71 -28.41 0.89
N THR A 44 9.85 -29.02 2.06
CA THR A 44 11.03 -29.80 2.46
C THR A 44 10.82 -31.31 2.34
N SER A 45 9.57 -31.77 2.39
CA SER A 45 9.16 -33.16 2.19
C SER A 45 7.72 -33.21 1.65
N PRO A 46 7.36 -34.20 0.81
CA PRO A 46 8.21 -35.25 0.24
C PRO A 46 9.04 -34.77 -0.96
N GLU A 47 10.10 -35.50 -1.32
CA GLU A 47 11.04 -35.12 -2.41
C GLU A 47 10.36 -34.85 -3.76
N LYS A 48 9.23 -35.52 -4.05
CA LYS A 48 8.48 -35.36 -5.32
C LYS A 48 7.95 -33.94 -5.54
N ILE A 49 7.65 -33.21 -4.47
CA ILE A 49 7.07 -31.87 -4.51
C ILE A 49 7.94 -30.85 -3.77
N LYS A 50 9.19 -31.23 -3.50
CA LYS A 50 10.17 -30.39 -2.85
C LYS A 50 10.56 -29.25 -3.78
N GLY A 51 10.54 -28.03 -3.25
CA GLY A 51 10.76 -26.83 -4.04
C GLY A 51 10.44 -25.58 -3.25
N THR A 52 10.64 -24.45 -3.90
CA THR A 52 10.23 -23.15 -3.39
C THR A 52 9.07 -22.66 -4.24
N TYR A 53 8.00 -22.21 -3.59
CA TYR A 53 6.77 -21.75 -4.22
C TYR A 53 6.46 -20.34 -3.72
N ASP A 54 5.98 -19.51 -4.64
CA ASP A 54 5.54 -18.16 -4.31
C ASP A 54 4.24 -18.22 -3.50
N THR A 55 4.13 -17.34 -2.50
CA THR A 55 2.94 -17.19 -1.67
C THR A 55 2.70 -15.72 -1.37
N ALA A 56 1.44 -15.33 -1.16
CA ALA A 56 1.07 -13.97 -0.75
C ALA A 56 0.62 -13.99 0.71
N ILE A 57 1.32 -13.25 1.58
CA ILE A 57 1.01 -13.23 3.01
C ILE A 57 -0.17 -12.32 3.29
N GLY A 58 -1.01 -12.71 4.25
CA GLY A 58 -2.18 -11.93 4.64
C GLY A 58 -1.78 -10.59 5.24
N ASN A 59 -2.46 -9.52 4.82
CA ASN A 59 -2.26 -8.16 5.31
C ASN A 59 -3.15 -7.85 6.53
N PHE A 60 -3.50 -8.87 7.32
CA PHE A 60 -4.38 -8.75 8.47
C PHE A 60 -3.86 -9.59 9.64
N GLY A 61 -4.28 -9.20 10.84
CA GLY A 61 -3.69 -9.70 12.07
C GLY A 61 -2.29 -9.15 12.30
N ILE A 62 -1.70 -9.55 13.42
CA ILE A 62 -0.36 -9.13 13.82
C ILE A 62 0.49 -10.41 13.96
N PRO A 63 0.85 -11.07 12.84
CA PRO A 63 1.85 -12.12 12.90
C PRO A 63 3.16 -11.51 13.40
N LYS A 64 3.98 -12.29 14.11
CA LYS A 64 5.31 -11.83 14.51
C LYS A 64 6.17 -11.63 13.26
N TYR A 65 6.26 -10.42 12.71
CA TYR A 65 7.06 -10.10 11.52
C TYR A 65 8.54 -10.53 11.66
N GLY A 66 9.24 -10.70 10.54
CA GLY A 66 10.68 -10.99 10.55
C GLY A 66 11.03 -12.43 10.95
N GLY A 67 10.11 -13.39 10.76
CA GLY A 67 10.26 -14.77 11.21
C GLY A 67 10.21 -15.81 10.10
N SER A 68 10.61 -17.03 10.43
CA SER A 68 10.31 -18.23 9.64
C SER A 68 9.85 -19.35 10.55
N MET A 69 9.00 -20.24 10.03
CA MET A 69 8.47 -21.37 10.78
C MET A 69 8.39 -22.60 9.89
N ALA A 70 8.98 -23.69 10.37
CA ALA A 70 8.80 -25.01 9.81
C ALA A 70 7.55 -25.68 10.42
N GLY A 71 6.78 -26.39 9.60
CA GLY A 71 5.56 -27.06 10.05
C GLY A 71 5.14 -28.20 9.12
N VAL A 72 4.14 -28.96 9.58
CA VAL A 72 3.50 -30.05 8.82
C VAL A 72 2.17 -29.56 8.32
N VAL A 73 1.91 -29.74 7.02
CA VAL A 73 0.64 -29.36 6.40
C VAL A 73 -0.42 -30.41 6.66
N VAL A 74 -1.59 -29.97 7.10
CA VAL A 74 -2.79 -30.79 7.31
C VAL A 74 -3.93 -30.20 6.50
N TYR A 75 -4.62 -31.04 5.74
CA TYR A 75 -5.84 -30.69 5.04
C TYR A 75 -7.04 -31.35 5.73
N PRO A 76 -7.99 -30.59 6.29
CA PRO A 76 -9.08 -31.15 7.07
C PRO A 76 -10.08 -31.90 6.17
N LYS A 77 -10.71 -32.94 6.73
CA LYS A 77 -11.72 -33.73 6.00
C LYS A 77 -13.04 -32.97 5.86
N ASP A 78 -13.44 -32.31 6.94
CA ASP A 78 -14.64 -31.48 7.04
C ASP A 78 -14.26 -30.00 7.19
N ASN A 79 -15.17 -29.09 6.87
CA ASN A 79 -14.95 -27.64 6.97
C ASN A 79 -13.71 -27.17 6.20
N LYS A 80 -13.51 -27.70 4.99
CA LYS A 80 -12.35 -27.40 4.12
C LYS A 80 -12.20 -25.92 3.78
N ASN A 81 -13.31 -25.18 3.71
CA ASN A 81 -13.34 -23.74 3.50
C ASN A 81 -13.04 -22.94 4.78
N GLY A 82 -12.96 -23.55 5.96
CA GLY A 82 -12.65 -22.86 7.22
C GLY A 82 -13.68 -21.81 7.68
N CYS A 83 -14.90 -21.81 7.13
CA CYS A 83 -15.88 -20.75 7.39
C CYS A 83 -16.67 -20.94 8.69
N ARG A 84 -16.60 -22.12 9.31
CA ARG A 84 -17.18 -22.42 10.63
C ARG A 84 -16.11 -22.79 11.64
N GLU A 85 -16.46 -22.82 12.92
CA GLU A 85 -15.54 -23.26 13.96
C GLU A 85 -15.26 -24.76 13.82
N PHE A 86 -13.97 -25.14 13.82
CA PHE A 86 -13.58 -26.56 13.72
C PHE A 86 -14.00 -27.40 14.94
N ALA A 87 -14.27 -26.74 16.08
CA ALA A 87 -14.81 -27.38 17.27
C ALA A 87 -16.18 -28.05 17.00
N ASP A 88 -17.00 -27.47 16.12
CA ASP A 88 -18.31 -28.02 15.72
C ASP A 88 -18.18 -29.38 15.02
N PHE A 89 -16.99 -29.67 14.49
CA PHE A 89 -16.65 -30.92 13.80
C PHE A 89 -15.77 -31.84 14.65
N GLY A 90 -15.48 -31.47 15.91
CA GLY A 90 -14.56 -32.19 16.77
C GLY A 90 -13.10 -32.19 16.29
N ILE A 91 -12.71 -31.20 15.47
CA ILE A 91 -11.37 -31.09 14.89
C ILE A 91 -10.51 -30.14 15.74
N SER A 92 -9.29 -30.56 16.08
CA SER A 92 -8.26 -29.71 16.70
C SER A 92 -6.92 -29.88 15.98
N PHE A 93 -6.22 -28.77 15.78
CA PHE A 93 -4.91 -28.72 15.14
C PHE A 93 -3.78 -28.44 16.13
N LYS A 94 -4.04 -28.57 17.44
CA LYS A 94 -3.00 -28.41 18.47
C LYS A 94 -1.91 -29.45 18.27
N SER A 95 -0.70 -29.00 17.97
CA SER A 95 0.47 -29.86 17.86
C SER A 95 0.83 -30.43 19.24
N LYS A 96 1.27 -31.70 19.27
CA LYS A 96 1.77 -32.33 20.50
C LYS A 96 3.12 -31.73 20.88
N ALA A 97 3.45 -31.73 22.17
CA ALA A 97 4.76 -31.29 22.64
C ALA A 97 5.89 -32.07 21.92
N GLY A 98 6.83 -31.34 21.32
CA GLY A 98 7.95 -31.91 20.55
C GLY A 98 7.63 -32.26 19.09
N ALA A 99 6.38 -32.12 18.64
CA ALA A 99 6.02 -32.25 17.23
C ALA A 99 6.21 -30.92 16.48
N LEU A 100 6.35 -31.00 15.15
CA LEU A 100 6.34 -29.81 14.31
C LEU A 100 4.99 -29.07 14.42
N PRO A 101 5.01 -27.72 14.39
CA PRO A 101 3.81 -26.89 14.29
C PRO A 101 2.88 -27.34 13.15
N THR A 102 1.57 -27.25 13.37
CA THR A 102 0.56 -27.68 12.40
C THR A 102 0.13 -26.51 11.53
N PHE A 103 0.32 -26.66 10.21
CA PHE A 103 -0.09 -25.70 9.20
C PHE A 103 -1.35 -26.24 8.56
N VAL A 104 -2.43 -25.46 8.54
CA VAL A 104 -3.71 -25.94 8.01
C VAL A 104 -3.93 -25.38 6.61
N LEU A 105 -4.16 -26.27 5.66
CA LEU A 105 -4.59 -25.93 4.31
C LEU A 105 -6.11 -25.78 4.30
N VAL A 106 -6.62 -24.65 3.83
CA VAL A 106 -8.07 -24.39 3.64
C VAL A 106 -8.34 -23.86 2.24
N ASP A 107 -9.54 -24.08 1.73
CA ASP A 107 -9.96 -23.61 0.40
C ASP A 107 -10.48 -22.16 0.44
N ARG A 108 -10.16 -21.38 -0.58
CA ARG A 108 -10.79 -20.09 -0.87
C ARG A 108 -12.28 -20.29 -1.21
N GLY A 109 -13.10 -19.28 -0.92
CA GLY A 109 -14.56 -19.29 -1.16
C GLY A 109 -15.42 -19.17 0.10
N ASP A 110 -16.72 -18.93 -0.06
CA ASP A 110 -17.79 -18.84 0.96
C ASP A 110 -17.68 -17.76 2.06
N CYS A 111 -16.48 -17.37 2.48
CA CYS A 111 -16.26 -16.39 3.53
C CYS A 111 -14.89 -15.69 3.40
N PHE A 112 -14.70 -14.61 4.16
CA PHE A 112 -13.49 -13.79 4.14
C PHE A 112 -12.25 -14.52 4.67
N PHE A 113 -11.07 -14.14 4.14
CA PHE A 113 -9.78 -14.73 4.52
C PHE A 113 -9.51 -14.65 6.03
N ALA A 114 -9.72 -13.49 6.65
CA ALA A 114 -9.51 -13.32 8.07
C ALA A 114 -10.38 -14.24 8.93
N LEU A 115 -11.64 -14.48 8.53
CA LEU A 115 -12.52 -15.40 9.26
C LEU A 115 -12.00 -16.84 9.20
N LYS A 116 -11.50 -17.28 8.04
CA LYS A 116 -10.87 -18.60 7.89
C LYS A 116 -9.69 -18.75 8.84
N VAL A 117 -8.80 -17.76 8.84
CA VAL A 117 -7.60 -17.75 9.67
C VAL A 117 -7.96 -17.72 11.16
N TRP A 118 -8.96 -16.94 11.55
CA TRP A 118 -9.46 -16.89 12.91
C TRP A 118 -9.99 -18.25 13.39
N ASN A 119 -10.83 -18.91 12.59
CA ASN A 119 -11.39 -20.22 12.93
C ASN A 119 -10.31 -21.30 13.05
N VAL A 120 -9.33 -21.28 12.14
CA VAL A 120 -8.17 -22.18 12.17
C VAL A 120 -7.28 -21.91 13.39
N GLN A 121 -7.07 -20.64 13.74
CA GLN A 121 -6.33 -20.24 14.94
C GLN A 121 -7.01 -20.75 16.22
N LYS A 122 -8.33 -20.56 16.35
CA LYS A 122 -9.11 -21.08 17.49
C LYS A 122 -8.98 -22.59 17.65
N ALA A 123 -8.83 -23.31 16.56
CA ALA A 123 -8.64 -24.76 16.54
C ALA A 123 -7.21 -25.20 16.95
N GLY A 124 -6.28 -24.26 17.12
CA GLY A 124 -4.94 -24.47 17.67
C GLY A 124 -3.84 -24.67 16.63
N ALA A 125 -4.08 -24.30 15.38
CA ALA A 125 -3.06 -24.31 14.34
C ALA A 125 -2.00 -23.24 14.58
N SER A 126 -0.84 -23.38 13.93
CA SER A 126 0.28 -22.44 14.04
C SER A 126 0.47 -21.58 12.80
N ALA A 127 -0.10 -21.97 11.65
CA ALA A 127 -0.14 -21.18 10.42
C ALA A 127 -1.27 -21.65 9.52
N VAL A 128 -1.67 -20.81 8.56
CA VAL A 128 -2.74 -21.12 7.60
C VAL A 128 -2.24 -20.94 6.17
N LEU A 129 -2.49 -21.94 5.33
CA LEU A 129 -2.33 -21.83 3.89
C LEU A 129 -3.72 -21.79 3.27
N VAL A 130 -4.04 -20.73 2.54
CA VAL A 130 -5.30 -20.61 1.80
C VAL A 130 -5.04 -20.99 0.35
N ALA A 131 -5.68 -22.06 -0.11
CA ALA A 131 -5.63 -22.52 -1.48
C ALA A 131 -6.55 -21.67 -2.35
N ASP A 132 -5.98 -21.02 -3.35
CA ASP A 132 -6.77 -20.35 -4.38
C ASP A 132 -7.64 -21.35 -5.16
N ASP A 133 -8.85 -20.92 -5.53
CA ASP A 133 -9.79 -21.67 -6.36
C ASP A 133 -9.75 -21.24 -7.84
N ILE A 134 -9.09 -20.10 -8.12
CA ILE A 134 -8.93 -19.52 -9.46
C ILE A 134 -7.47 -19.65 -9.90
N ASP A 135 -7.24 -19.97 -11.17
CA ASP A 135 -5.90 -19.95 -11.78
C ASP A 135 -5.55 -18.51 -12.19
N GLU A 136 -5.18 -17.70 -11.19
CA GLU A 136 -4.81 -16.30 -11.34
C GLU A 136 -3.48 -15.97 -10.64
N ALA A 137 -2.94 -14.78 -10.90
CA ALA A 137 -1.80 -14.29 -10.14
C ALA A 137 -2.21 -14.15 -8.66
N LEU A 138 -1.31 -14.48 -7.74
CA LEU A 138 -1.54 -14.33 -6.30
C LEU A 138 -2.09 -12.94 -5.99
N ILE A 139 -3.15 -12.88 -5.19
CA ILE A 139 -3.76 -11.62 -4.73
C ILE A 139 -3.39 -11.35 -3.27
N THR A 140 -3.47 -10.08 -2.87
CA THR A 140 -3.36 -9.71 -1.46
C THR A 140 -4.60 -10.18 -0.72
N MET A 141 -4.43 -10.98 0.34
CA MET A 141 -5.55 -11.31 1.22
C MET A 141 -5.82 -10.10 2.13
N ASP A 142 -6.86 -9.35 1.81
CA ASP A 142 -7.32 -8.19 2.59
C ASP A 142 -8.67 -8.48 3.27
N THR A 143 -8.98 -7.70 4.31
CA THR A 143 -10.29 -7.69 4.96
C THR A 143 -11.19 -6.64 4.32
N PRO A 144 -12.43 -6.96 3.97
CA PRO A 144 -13.37 -5.95 3.48
C PRO A 144 -13.57 -4.87 4.55
N GLN A 145 -13.39 -3.62 4.15
CA GLN A 145 -13.40 -2.44 5.04
C GLN A 145 -14.81 -2.10 5.60
N GLU A 146 -15.87 -2.76 5.14
CA GLU A 146 -17.25 -2.29 5.37
C GLU A 146 -17.92 -2.82 6.63
N ASP A 147 -17.45 -3.92 7.21
CA ASP A 147 -18.12 -4.54 8.36
C ASP A 147 -17.31 -4.39 9.64
N GLY A 148 -17.69 -3.46 10.53
CA GLY A 148 -17.07 -3.29 11.86
C GLY A 148 -17.15 -4.53 12.77
N SER A 149 -17.84 -5.59 12.35
CA SER A 149 -17.81 -6.91 12.99
C SER A 149 -16.49 -7.67 12.73
N SER A 150 -15.83 -7.43 11.59
CA SER A 150 -14.55 -8.03 11.21
C SER A 150 -13.39 -7.53 12.05
N ALA A 151 -13.39 -6.23 12.40
CA ALA A 151 -12.36 -5.59 13.21
C ALA A 151 -12.10 -6.32 14.54
N LYS A 152 -13.16 -6.84 15.19
CA LYS A 152 -13.07 -7.48 16.52
C LYS A 152 -12.19 -8.72 16.58
N TYR A 153 -12.16 -9.52 15.51
CA TYR A 153 -11.36 -10.75 15.50
C TYR A 153 -10.06 -10.58 14.71
N VAL A 154 -10.00 -9.65 13.76
CA VAL A 154 -8.78 -9.37 12.98
C VAL A 154 -7.63 -8.97 13.89
N GLU A 155 -7.84 -8.08 14.86
CA GLU A 155 -6.83 -7.67 15.84
C GLU A 155 -6.29 -8.83 16.70
N ASN A 156 -7.07 -9.90 16.84
CA ASN A 156 -6.73 -11.08 17.64
C ASN A 156 -6.08 -12.20 16.81
N ILE A 157 -5.92 -12.04 15.50
CA ILE A 157 -5.19 -12.98 14.64
C ILE A 157 -3.69 -12.78 14.85
N THR A 158 -3.00 -13.84 15.24
CA THR A 158 -1.57 -13.85 15.60
C THR A 158 -0.75 -14.88 14.82
N ILE A 159 -1.41 -15.83 14.16
CA ILE A 159 -0.75 -16.84 13.32
C ILE A 159 -0.54 -16.31 11.90
N PRO A 160 0.61 -16.60 11.27
CA PRO A 160 0.85 -16.24 9.88
C PRO A 160 -0.13 -16.95 8.94
N SER A 161 -0.58 -16.23 7.92
CA SER A 161 -1.43 -16.76 6.87
C SER A 161 -0.85 -16.43 5.49
N ALA A 162 -0.96 -17.37 4.56
CA ALA A 162 -0.47 -17.20 3.19
C ALA A 162 -1.43 -17.79 2.16
N LEU A 163 -1.74 -17.03 1.11
CA LEU A 163 -2.43 -17.50 -0.09
C LEU A 163 -1.43 -18.22 -0.98
N ILE A 164 -1.84 -19.36 -1.51
CA ILE A 164 -1.05 -20.18 -2.43
C ILE A 164 -1.80 -20.40 -3.73
N GLU A 165 -1.06 -20.45 -4.84
CA GLU A 165 -1.63 -20.66 -6.17
C GLU A 165 -2.41 -21.97 -6.24
N LYS A 166 -3.47 -21.98 -7.06
CA LYS A 166 -4.32 -23.15 -7.27
C LYS A 166 -3.51 -24.38 -7.72
N SER A 167 -2.62 -24.19 -8.69
CA SER A 167 -1.78 -25.26 -9.27
C SER A 167 -0.95 -25.98 -8.19
N PHE A 168 -0.35 -25.21 -7.27
CA PHE A 168 0.44 -25.73 -6.17
C PHE A 168 -0.43 -26.33 -5.05
N SER A 169 -1.57 -25.71 -4.73
CA SER A 169 -2.57 -26.28 -3.82
C SER A 169 -3.00 -27.69 -4.26
N ASP A 170 -3.27 -27.89 -5.56
CA ASP A 170 -3.71 -29.17 -6.11
C ASP A 170 -2.63 -30.25 -5.93
N ILE A 171 -1.35 -29.88 -6.07
CA ILE A 171 -0.20 -30.75 -5.79
C ILE A 171 -0.15 -31.13 -4.31
N LEU A 172 -0.30 -30.15 -3.39
CA LEU A 172 -0.31 -30.40 -1.95
C LEU A 172 -1.46 -31.33 -1.54
N LYS A 173 -2.69 -31.03 -1.99
CA LYS A 173 -3.87 -31.84 -1.71
C LYS A 173 -3.71 -33.27 -2.21
N LYS A 174 -3.14 -33.45 -3.40
CA LYS A 174 -2.85 -34.78 -3.95
C LYS A 174 -1.84 -35.54 -3.09
N SER A 175 -0.73 -34.91 -2.70
CA SER A 175 0.28 -35.55 -1.84
C SER A 175 -0.30 -35.93 -0.48
N LEU A 176 -1.09 -35.05 0.14
CA LEU A 176 -1.78 -35.31 1.41
C LEU A 176 -2.80 -36.45 1.28
N SER A 177 -3.55 -36.52 0.17
CA SER A 177 -4.51 -37.61 -0.09
C SER A 177 -3.83 -38.98 -0.30
N ASN A 178 -2.59 -38.99 -0.78
CA ASN A 178 -1.77 -40.20 -0.92
C ASN A 178 -1.18 -40.68 0.42
N GLY A 179 -1.37 -39.91 1.51
CA GLY A 179 -0.81 -40.20 2.82
C GLY A 179 0.64 -39.73 3.01
N ASP A 180 1.17 -38.91 2.10
CA ASP A 180 2.50 -38.34 2.25
C ASP A 180 2.50 -37.30 3.40
N MET A 181 3.58 -37.30 4.19
CA MET A 181 3.82 -36.24 5.17
C MET A 181 4.48 -35.04 4.48
N VAL A 182 3.72 -33.94 4.41
CA VAL A 182 4.15 -32.70 3.77
C VAL A 182 4.73 -31.76 4.81
N ASN A 183 6.04 -31.54 4.75
CA ASN A 183 6.74 -30.60 5.63
C ASN A 183 7.10 -29.35 4.85
N VAL A 184 6.80 -28.19 5.41
CA VAL A 184 7.04 -26.89 4.79
C VAL A 184 7.80 -25.98 5.73
N ASN A 185 8.47 -24.99 5.16
CA ASN A 185 9.02 -23.84 5.87
C ASN A 185 8.43 -22.58 5.26
N LEU A 186 7.61 -21.86 6.03
CA LEU A 186 7.11 -20.55 5.64
C LEU A 186 8.09 -19.51 6.15
N ASP A 187 8.58 -18.68 5.24
CA ASP A 187 9.51 -17.61 5.52
C ASP A 187 8.83 -16.28 5.20
N TRP A 188 8.73 -15.40 6.20
CA TRP A 188 8.12 -14.08 6.06
C TRP A 188 9.07 -12.98 6.58
N ARG A 189 10.37 -13.26 6.54
CA ARG A 189 11.42 -12.28 6.84
C ARG A 189 11.43 -11.12 5.85
N GLU A 190 11.15 -11.41 4.58
CA GLU A 190 11.17 -10.45 3.47
C GLU A 190 9.81 -9.77 3.22
N ALA A 191 8.82 -9.92 4.11
CA ALA A 191 7.52 -9.24 3.97
C ALA A 191 7.60 -7.71 4.03
N VAL A 192 8.79 -7.16 4.29
CA VAL A 192 9.13 -5.76 4.12
C VAL A 192 10.52 -5.70 3.46
N PRO A 193 10.64 -5.28 2.19
CA PRO A 193 11.93 -5.07 1.57
C PRO A 193 12.77 -4.08 2.38
N HIS A 194 13.92 -4.50 2.91
CA HIS A 194 14.83 -3.65 3.69
C HIS A 194 16.29 -3.85 3.24
N PRO A 195 16.66 -3.49 1.99
CA PRO A 195 18.01 -3.72 1.46
C PRO A 195 19.13 -3.07 2.28
N ASP A 196 18.79 -2.14 3.17
CA ASP A 196 19.68 -1.39 4.06
C ASP A 196 19.23 -1.38 5.53
N ASP A 197 18.49 -2.40 5.98
CA ASP A 197 17.94 -2.53 7.34
C ASP A 197 16.95 -1.41 7.75
N ARG A 198 16.38 -0.69 6.77
CA ARG A 198 15.35 0.34 6.99
C ARG A 198 14.03 -0.07 6.35
N VAL A 199 12.92 0.27 7.02
CA VAL A 199 11.58 0.08 6.50
C VAL A 199 11.14 1.34 5.74
N GLU A 200 10.91 1.20 4.44
CA GLU A 200 10.30 2.24 3.62
C GLU A 200 8.77 2.16 3.76
N TYR A 201 8.12 3.28 4.07
CA TYR A 201 6.66 3.34 4.14
C TYR A 201 6.12 4.69 3.66
N GLU A 202 4.90 4.64 3.15
CA GLU A 202 4.19 5.76 2.56
C GLU A 202 2.91 6.07 3.34
N LEU A 203 2.52 7.34 3.42
CA LEU A 203 1.21 7.74 3.92
C LEU A 203 0.45 8.49 2.84
N TRP A 204 -0.64 7.90 2.36
CA TRP A 204 -1.58 8.54 1.44
C TRP A 204 -2.66 9.25 2.25
N THR A 205 -2.73 10.57 2.13
CA THR A 205 -3.51 11.42 3.04
C THR A 205 -4.11 12.64 2.33
N ASN A 206 -4.86 13.45 3.07
CA ASN A 206 -5.37 14.75 2.64
C ASN A 206 -5.35 15.72 3.85
N SER A 207 -5.14 17.01 3.61
CA SER A 207 -5.16 18.04 4.65
C SER A 207 -6.55 18.61 4.95
N ASN A 208 -7.60 18.08 4.29
CA ASN A 208 -8.99 18.41 4.62
C ASN A 208 -9.34 17.89 6.03
N ASP A 209 -9.97 18.71 6.86
CA ASP A 209 -10.43 18.39 8.21
C ASP A 209 -11.98 18.43 8.38
N GLU A 210 -12.75 18.68 7.32
CA GLU A 210 -14.22 18.83 7.36
C GLU A 210 -15.01 17.71 6.68
N CYS A 211 -14.36 16.66 6.18
CA CYS A 211 -15.04 15.54 5.49
C CYS A 211 -15.73 14.51 6.42
N GLY A 212 -16.10 14.92 7.65
CA GLY A 212 -16.75 14.09 8.66
C GLY A 212 -15.83 13.01 9.26
N VAL A 213 -16.42 11.88 9.65
CA VAL A 213 -15.73 10.79 10.39
C VAL A 213 -14.44 10.32 9.72
N LYS A 214 -14.38 10.33 8.38
CA LYS A 214 -13.17 9.95 7.64
C LYS A 214 -11.99 10.90 7.93
N CYS A 215 -12.25 12.21 7.96
CA CYS A 215 -11.25 13.21 8.29
C CYS A 215 -10.86 13.13 9.78
N ASP A 216 -11.83 12.90 10.66
CA ASP A 216 -11.58 12.73 12.10
C ASP A 216 -10.64 11.54 12.37
N MET A 217 -10.89 10.38 11.75
CA MET A 217 -10.03 9.20 11.88
C MET A 217 -8.61 9.45 11.36
N LEU A 218 -8.48 10.16 10.24
CA LEU A 218 -7.17 10.49 9.66
C LEU A 218 -6.38 11.45 10.56
N MET A 219 -7.04 12.46 11.12
CA MET A 219 -6.41 13.38 12.07
C MET A 219 -5.96 12.67 13.34
N GLU A 220 -6.81 11.78 13.88
CA GLU A 220 -6.48 10.97 15.05
C GLU A 220 -5.27 10.06 14.78
N PHE A 221 -5.23 9.38 13.63
CA PHE A 221 -4.09 8.57 13.22
C PHE A 221 -2.79 9.39 13.15
N VAL A 222 -2.80 10.55 12.46
CA VAL A 222 -1.60 11.38 12.31
C VAL A 222 -1.10 11.88 13.67
N LYS A 223 -2.01 12.24 14.57
CA LYS A 223 -1.70 12.68 15.93
C LYS A 223 -1.08 11.56 16.77
N ASP A 224 -1.68 10.38 16.76
CA ASP A 224 -1.25 9.24 17.59
C ASP A 224 0.05 8.62 17.05
N PHE A 225 0.20 8.55 15.74
CA PHE A 225 1.36 7.97 15.08
C PHE A 225 2.59 8.89 15.05
N LYS A 226 2.42 10.20 15.26
CA LYS A 226 3.53 11.16 15.35
C LYS A 226 4.67 10.67 16.24
N GLY A 227 4.38 10.33 17.50
CA GLY A 227 5.41 9.93 18.47
C GLY A 227 6.23 8.72 17.99
N PRO A 228 5.57 7.59 17.66
CA PRO A 228 6.22 6.43 17.05
C PRO A 228 7.03 6.77 15.80
N ALA A 229 6.48 7.52 14.84
CA ALA A 229 7.15 7.89 13.61
C ALA A 229 8.44 8.68 13.86
N GLN A 230 8.39 9.69 14.75
CA GLN A 230 9.55 10.49 15.10
C GLN A 230 10.65 9.65 15.76
N ILE A 231 10.30 8.67 16.60
CA ILE A 231 11.28 7.77 17.23
C ILE A 231 11.96 6.90 16.17
N LEU A 232 11.19 6.31 15.26
CA LEU A 232 11.68 5.43 14.20
C LEU A 232 12.59 6.18 13.21
N GLU A 233 12.16 7.36 12.76
CA GLU A 233 12.92 8.17 11.80
C GLU A 233 14.21 8.72 12.42
N ARG A 234 14.17 9.20 13.68
CA ARG A 234 15.38 9.66 14.39
C ARG A 234 16.36 8.52 14.68
N GLY A 235 15.85 7.31 14.88
CA GLY A 235 16.65 6.10 15.02
C GLY A 235 17.24 5.59 13.71
N GLY A 236 16.82 6.14 12.57
CA GLY A 236 17.25 5.69 11.25
C GLY A 236 16.65 4.34 10.84
N TYR A 237 15.59 3.88 11.51
CA TYR A 237 14.95 2.58 11.24
C TYR A 237 13.95 2.63 10.09
N THR A 238 13.51 3.82 9.70
CA THR A 238 12.49 4.02 8.67
C THR A 238 12.84 5.11 7.68
N GLN A 239 12.26 5.00 6.49
CA GLN A 239 12.26 6.04 5.46
C GLN A 239 10.81 6.32 5.04
N PHE A 240 10.28 7.42 5.56
CA PHE A 240 8.88 7.83 5.38
C PHE A 240 8.71 8.76 4.18
N THR A 241 7.64 8.59 3.38
CA THR A 241 7.23 9.55 2.34
C THR A 241 5.72 9.87 2.39
N PRO A 242 5.30 11.15 2.53
CA PRO A 242 3.90 11.54 2.46
C PRO A 242 3.42 11.73 1.02
N HIS A 243 2.21 11.25 0.74
CA HIS A 243 1.49 11.41 -0.52
C HIS A 243 0.13 12.04 -0.28
N TYR A 244 -0.29 12.96 -1.17
CA TYR A 244 -1.58 13.61 -1.07
C TYR A 244 -2.50 13.19 -2.21
N ILE A 245 -3.69 12.73 -1.85
CA ILE A 245 -4.72 12.33 -2.80
C ILE A 245 -5.21 13.58 -3.54
N THR A 246 -5.22 13.50 -4.88
CA THR A 246 -5.74 14.57 -5.73
C THR A 246 -6.66 14.01 -6.80
N TRP A 247 -7.69 14.81 -7.10
CA TRP A 247 -8.59 14.58 -8.20
C TRP A 247 -8.17 15.42 -9.41
N TYR A 248 -8.79 15.18 -10.55
CA TYR A 248 -8.65 16.02 -11.72
C TYR A 248 -10.01 16.45 -12.25
N CYS A 249 -10.01 17.58 -12.94
CA CYS A 249 -11.17 18.10 -13.63
C CYS A 249 -10.99 17.83 -15.13
N PRO A 250 -11.94 17.13 -15.79
CA PRO A 250 -11.83 16.82 -17.20
C PRO A 250 -11.70 18.08 -18.06
N GLN A 251 -10.94 18.00 -19.15
CA GLN A 251 -10.56 19.15 -19.95
C GLN A 251 -11.76 19.98 -20.46
N ALA A 252 -12.87 19.30 -20.78
CA ALA A 252 -14.13 19.91 -21.21
C ALA A 252 -14.76 20.85 -20.16
N PHE A 253 -14.46 20.65 -18.87
CA PHE A 253 -15.04 21.41 -17.76
C PHE A 253 -14.08 22.41 -17.12
N THR A 254 -12.87 22.57 -17.67
CA THR A 254 -11.81 23.44 -17.10
C THR A 254 -12.22 24.91 -16.93
N LEU A 255 -13.17 25.38 -17.74
CA LEU A 255 -13.69 26.75 -17.65
C LEU A 255 -14.91 26.90 -16.72
N SER A 256 -15.47 25.78 -16.25
CA SER A 256 -16.62 25.79 -15.32
C SER A 256 -16.25 26.44 -13.99
N ARG A 257 -17.24 27.00 -13.30
CA ARG A 257 -17.04 27.62 -11.99
C ARG A 257 -16.54 26.60 -10.97
N GLN A 258 -17.11 25.40 -10.99
CA GLN A 258 -16.78 24.28 -10.10
C GLN A 258 -15.31 23.88 -10.29
N CYS A 259 -14.86 23.70 -11.52
CA CYS A 259 -13.46 23.35 -11.75
C CYS A 259 -12.50 24.45 -11.30
N LYS A 260 -12.85 25.72 -11.52
CA LYS A 260 -12.02 26.85 -11.09
C LYS A 260 -11.96 27.03 -9.58
N SER A 261 -13.02 26.69 -8.84
CA SER A 261 -13.01 26.76 -7.38
C SER A 261 -12.28 25.58 -6.76
N GLN A 262 -12.43 24.38 -7.32
CA GLN A 262 -11.92 23.16 -6.69
C GLN A 262 -10.50 22.77 -7.11
N CYS A 263 -9.96 23.39 -8.17
CA CYS A 263 -8.71 22.96 -8.79
C CYS A 263 -7.70 24.09 -8.98
N ILE A 264 -6.43 23.71 -9.01
CA ILE A 264 -5.31 24.52 -9.50
C ILE A 264 -4.77 23.94 -10.80
N ASN A 265 -3.84 24.68 -11.43
CA ASN A 265 -3.12 24.23 -12.63
C ASN A 265 -4.06 23.74 -13.76
N HIS A 266 -5.05 24.57 -14.12
CA HIS A 266 -6.02 24.30 -15.19
C HIS A 266 -6.78 22.98 -15.02
N GLY A 267 -7.16 22.62 -13.79
CA GLY A 267 -7.93 21.41 -13.51
C GLY A 267 -7.10 20.15 -13.31
N ARG A 268 -5.76 20.25 -13.34
CA ARG A 268 -4.90 19.08 -13.18
C ARG A 268 -4.87 18.54 -11.75
N TYR A 269 -4.97 19.43 -10.76
CA TYR A 269 -4.93 19.06 -9.34
C TYR A 269 -6.12 19.68 -8.63
N CYS A 270 -6.98 18.83 -8.10
CA CYS A 270 -8.23 19.20 -7.47
C CYS A 270 -8.37 18.47 -6.13
N ALA A 271 -9.21 19.02 -5.25
CA ALA A 271 -9.75 18.30 -4.12
C ALA A 271 -11.28 18.44 -4.14
N PRO A 272 -12.02 17.50 -3.53
CA PRO A 272 -13.45 17.68 -3.31
C PRO A 272 -13.65 18.87 -2.36
N ASP A 273 -14.82 19.48 -2.48
CA ASP A 273 -15.24 20.55 -1.59
C ASP A 273 -15.29 20.03 -0.14
N PRO A 274 -14.65 20.69 0.84
CA PRO A 274 -14.48 20.14 2.19
C PRO A 274 -15.81 19.82 2.87
N GLU A 275 -16.78 20.73 2.75
CA GLU A 275 -18.12 20.60 3.31
C GLU A 275 -19.14 19.97 2.35
N GLN A 276 -18.70 19.58 1.15
CA GLN A 276 -19.56 19.11 0.04
C GLN A 276 -20.61 20.14 -0.39
N ASP A 277 -20.34 21.43 -0.18
CA ASP A 277 -21.24 22.53 -0.51
C ASP A 277 -20.45 23.73 -1.05
N PHE A 278 -20.45 23.87 -2.38
CA PHE A 278 -19.75 24.92 -3.12
C PHE A 278 -20.16 26.37 -2.79
N SER A 279 -21.15 26.58 -1.92
CA SER A 279 -21.66 27.91 -1.55
C SER A 279 -21.13 28.43 -0.21
N ILE A 280 -20.52 27.57 0.60
CA ILE A 280 -20.03 27.88 1.95
C ILE A 280 -18.62 27.33 2.14
N GLY A 281 -17.96 27.73 3.23
CA GLY A 281 -16.70 27.11 3.62
C GLY A 281 -15.52 27.45 2.72
N TYR A 282 -14.57 26.52 2.69
CA TYR A 282 -13.36 26.60 1.89
C TYR A 282 -13.54 25.91 0.55
N GLU A 283 -12.74 26.25 -0.45
CA GLU A 283 -12.82 25.58 -1.74
C GLU A 283 -11.76 24.47 -1.84
N GLY A 284 -11.99 23.45 -2.65
CA GLY A 284 -11.03 22.35 -2.86
C GLY A 284 -9.64 22.82 -3.31
N LYS A 285 -9.52 23.97 -4.01
CA LYS A 285 -8.21 24.53 -4.35
C LYS A 285 -7.40 24.91 -3.11
N ASP A 286 -8.06 25.33 -2.02
CA ASP A 286 -7.39 25.72 -0.78
C ASP A 286 -6.76 24.49 -0.12
N VAL A 287 -7.46 23.35 -0.17
CA VAL A 287 -6.95 22.04 0.25
C VAL A 287 -5.74 21.61 -0.58
N VAL A 288 -5.82 21.74 -1.91
CA VAL A 288 -4.68 21.39 -2.78
C VAL A 288 -3.47 22.30 -2.50
N LEU A 289 -3.70 23.58 -2.26
CA LEU A 289 -2.64 24.52 -1.91
C LEU A 289 -2.00 24.18 -0.56
N GLU A 290 -2.77 23.74 0.43
CA GLU A 290 -2.22 23.28 1.69
C GLU A 290 -1.46 21.95 1.55
N ASN A 291 -2.01 20.96 0.83
CA ASN A 291 -1.31 19.72 0.48
C ASN A 291 0.08 20.02 -0.14
N LEU A 292 0.15 20.99 -1.06
CA LEU A 292 1.43 21.47 -1.62
C LEU A 292 2.38 22.06 -0.57
N ARG A 293 1.87 22.81 0.41
CA ARG A 293 2.69 23.36 1.51
C ARG A 293 3.22 22.25 2.41
N GLN A 294 2.42 21.24 2.71
CA GLN A 294 2.86 20.11 3.56
C GLN A 294 3.95 19.29 2.83
N LEU A 295 3.81 19.03 1.53
CA LEU A 295 4.86 18.42 0.70
C LEU A 295 6.14 19.27 0.66
N CYS A 296 5.99 20.59 0.58
CA CYS A 296 7.09 21.56 0.63
C CYS A 296 7.83 21.48 1.97
N VAL A 297 7.10 21.42 3.09
CA VAL A 297 7.68 21.20 4.42
C VAL A 297 8.44 19.88 4.47
N TYR A 298 7.85 18.78 3.99
CA TYR A 298 8.53 17.47 3.97
C TYR A 298 9.84 17.52 3.18
N LYS A 299 9.82 18.14 1.99
CA LYS A 299 11.01 18.27 1.16
C LYS A 299 12.14 19.02 1.88
N VAL A 300 11.84 20.19 2.45
CA VAL A 300 12.83 20.99 3.19
C VAL A 300 13.30 20.26 4.46
N ALA A 301 12.40 19.59 5.16
CA ALA A 301 12.72 18.77 6.32
C ALA A 301 13.70 17.64 5.97
N ASN A 302 13.51 16.99 4.82
CA ASN A 302 14.40 15.94 4.35
C ASN A 302 15.77 16.51 3.91
N GLU A 303 15.79 17.61 3.16
CA GLU A 303 17.02 18.31 2.75
C GLU A 303 17.85 18.82 3.95
N THR A 304 17.19 19.07 5.09
CA THR A 304 17.83 19.49 6.35
C THR A 304 18.10 18.34 7.32
N HIS A 305 17.94 17.08 6.87
CA HIS A 305 18.14 15.86 7.66
C HIS A 305 17.27 15.79 8.94
N ARG A 306 16.05 16.33 8.87
CA ARG A 306 15.04 16.29 9.94
C ARG A 306 13.67 15.90 9.40
N PRO A 307 13.52 14.77 8.68
CA PRO A 307 12.25 14.37 8.05
C PRO A 307 11.07 14.36 9.05
N TRP A 308 11.34 14.04 10.32
CA TRP A 308 10.35 13.98 11.39
C TRP A 308 9.67 15.32 11.71
N THR A 309 10.22 16.44 11.24
CA THR A 309 9.63 17.78 11.36
C THR A 309 8.35 17.92 10.54
N TRP A 310 8.14 17.09 9.51
CA TRP A 310 6.86 17.05 8.82
C TRP A 310 5.72 16.65 9.77
N TRP A 311 5.94 15.63 10.62
CA TRP A 311 4.95 15.21 11.63
C TRP A 311 4.63 16.34 12.62
N ASP A 312 5.62 17.16 12.98
CA ASP A 312 5.39 18.34 13.81
C ASP A 312 4.50 19.36 13.09
N TYR A 313 4.77 19.64 11.81
CA TYR A 313 4.00 20.59 11.03
C TYR A 313 2.55 20.16 10.85
N VAL A 314 2.29 18.94 10.39
CA VAL A 314 0.92 18.51 10.08
C VAL A 314 0.05 18.42 11.33
N THR A 315 0.61 17.99 12.47
CA THR A 315 -0.12 17.93 13.74
C THR A 315 -0.38 19.32 14.32
N ASP A 316 0.61 20.22 14.30
CA ASP A 316 0.40 21.60 14.76
C ASP A 316 -0.56 22.36 13.85
N PHE A 317 -0.51 22.12 12.54
CA PHE A 317 -1.42 22.73 11.57
C PHE A 317 -2.87 22.32 11.84
N GLN A 318 -3.14 21.02 12.03
CA GLN A 318 -4.48 20.52 12.37
C GLN A 318 -5.06 21.18 13.63
N ILE A 319 -4.21 21.45 14.64
CA ILE A 319 -4.64 22.07 15.89
C ILE A 319 -4.86 23.59 15.74
N ARG A 320 -3.97 24.27 15.01
CA ARG A 320 -3.91 25.75 14.99
C ARG A 320 -4.68 26.38 13.83
N CYS A 321 -4.88 25.63 12.75
CA CYS A 321 -5.45 26.13 11.50
C CYS A 321 -6.77 25.43 11.08
N PRO A 322 -7.71 25.15 12.01
CA PRO A 322 -8.92 24.40 11.66
C PRO A 322 -9.84 25.19 10.71
N MET A 323 -10.49 24.49 9.78
CA MET A 323 -11.47 25.08 8.86
C MET A 323 -12.70 25.63 9.59
N LYS A 324 -13.23 24.90 10.58
CA LYS A 324 -14.29 25.37 11.51
C LYS A 324 -14.07 26.77 12.09
N GLU A 325 -12.82 27.14 12.37
CA GLU A 325 -12.50 28.47 12.94
C GLU A 325 -12.08 29.49 11.88
N LYS A 326 -12.21 29.16 10.59
CA LYS A 326 -11.79 29.98 9.44
C LYS A 326 -10.30 30.34 9.48
N LYS A 327 -9.47 29.42 9.97
CA LYS A 327 -8.01 29.58 10.07
C LYS A 327 -7.24 28.78 9.02
N TYR A 328 -7.93 28.08 8.14
CA TYR A 328 -7.32 27.29 7.07
C TYR A 328 -6.84 28.20 5.93
N ASN A 329 -5.67 28.82 6.11
CA ASN A 329 -5.13 29.79 5.15
C ASN A 329 -3.60 29.84 5.22
N LYS A 330 -3.02 30.51 4.23
CA LYS A 330 -1.57 30.65 4.09
C LYS A 330 -0.93 31.29 5.33
N GLU A 331 -1.57 32.31 5.90
CA GLU A 331 -1.05 33.04 7.05
C GLU A 331 -0.91 32.12 8.27
N CYS A 332 -1.89 31.25 8.49
CA CYS A 332 -1.82 30.25 9.55
C CYS A 332 -0.73 29.20 9.29
N SER A 333 -0.66 28.64 8.07
CA SER A 333 0.42 27.72 7.67
C SER A 333 1.81 28.34 7.90
N ASP A 334 2.01 29.58 7.47
CA ASP A 334 3.27 30.32 7.64
C ASP A 334 3.62 30.54 9.13
N SER A 335 2.61 30.76 9.98
CA SER A 335 2.79 30.89 11.43
C SER A 335 3.27 29.58 12.06
N VAL A 336 2.70 28.43 11.64
CA VAL A 336 3.13 27.10 12.09
C VAL A 336 4.58 26.84 11.66
N ILE A 337 4.90 27.05 10.37
CA ILE A 337 6.24 26.92 9.81
C ILE A 337 7.27 27.71 10.62
N ARG A 338 6.98 28.99 10.91
CA ARG A 338 7.86 29.85 11.72
C ARG A 338 8.03 29.33 13.14
N SER A 339 6.95 28.86 13.76
CA SER A 339 7.00 28.35 15.13
C SER A 339 7.84 27.07 15.27
N LEU A 340 7.97 26.29 14.20
CA LEU A 340 8.81 25.10 14.12
C LEU A 340 10.24 25.41 13.64
N GLY A 341 10.55 26.66 13.31
CA GLY A 341 11.87 27.07 12.84
C GLY A 341 12.24 26.54 11.45
N ILE A 342 11.25 26.23 10.60
CA ILE A 342 11.46 25.70 9.26
C ILE A 342 11.73 26.87 8.30
N LEU A 343 12.87 26.83 7.59
CA LEU A 343 13.27 27.87 6.63
C LEU A 343 12.84 27.49 5.20
N ILE A 344 11.70 28.02 4.77
CA ILE A 344 11.18 27.80 3.41
C ILE A 344 11.52 29.01 2.52
N PHE A 345 12.30 28.78 1.46
CA PHE A 345 12.52 29.79 0.42
C PHE A 345 11.57 29.56 -0.76
N PRO A 346 11.15 30.61 -1.48
CA PRO A 346 10.22 30.49 -2.61
C PRO A 346 10.67 29.49 -3.70
N LEU A 347 11.99 29.35 -3.89
CA LEU A 347 12.58 28.41 -4.84
C LEU A 347 12.58 26.97 -4.35
N SER A 348 12.55 26.73 -3.04
CA SER A 348 12.63 25.39 -2.44
C SER A 348 11.48 24.49 -2.90
N CYS A 349 10.31 25.07 -3.21
CA CYS A 349 9.08 24.32 -3.45
C CYS A 349 8.51 24.47 -4.87
N MET A 350 9.15 25.27 -5.72
CA MET A 350 8.81 25.40 -7.14
C MET A 350 8.78 24.07 -7.94
N PRO A 351 9.66 23.09 -7.68
CA PRO A 351 9.65 21.80 -8.41
C PRO A 351 8.45 20.90 -8.11
N LEU A 352 7.81 21.05 -6.94
CA LEU A 352 6.72 20.16 -6.50
C LEU A 352 5.45 20.32 -7.35
N ILE A 353 5.23 21.51 -7.90
CA ILE A 353 4.09 21.84 -8.76
C ILE A 353 4.13 21.05 -10.10
N ARG A 354 5.28 20.49 -10.50
CA ARG A 354 5.44 19.79 -11.79
C ARG A 354 5.34 18.26 -11.72
N ASN A 355 5.71 17.60 -10.62
CA ASN A 355 6.09 16.17 -10.66
C ASN A 355 5.46 15.22 -9.63
N HIS A 356 4.69 15.65 -8.63
CA HIS A 356 4.39 14.77 -7.46
C HIS A 356 2.96 14.24 -7.29
N TYR A 357 2.07 14.44 -8.26
CA TYR A 357 0.68 13.96 -8.15
C TYR A 357 0.44 12.84 -9.15
N VAL A 358 0.42 11.61 -8.64
CA VAL A 358 -0.13 10.44 -9.33
C VAL A 358 -1.62 10.43 -9.01
N GLY A 359 -2.45 10.71 -10.02
CA GLY A 359 -3.90 10.59 -9.88
C GLY A 359 -4.29 9.12 -9.98
N GLU A 360 -5.11 8.64 -9.04
CA GLU A 360 -5.89 7.42 -9.23
C GLU A 360 -6.88 7.67 -10.37
N SER A 361 -6.68 6.97 -11.48
CA SER A 361 -7.68 6.81 -12.52
C SER A 361 -8.42 5.50 -12.24
N GLU A 362 -9.64 5.59 -11.73
CA GLU A 362 -10.66 4.57 -11.99
C GLU A 362 -11.19 4.69 -13.42
#